data_AF-A0A832ZZ02-F1
#
_entry.id   AF-A0A832ZZ02-F1
#
_cell.length_a   1.000
_cell.length_b   1.000
_cell.length_c   1.000
_cell.angle_alpha   90.00
_cell.angle_beta   90.00
_cell.angle_gamma   90.00
#
_symmetry.space_group_name_H-M   'P 1'
#
loop_
_entity.id
_entity.type
_entity.pdbx_description
1 polymer ?
#
loop_
_entity_poly.entity_id
_entity_poly.type
_entity_poly.pdbx_seq_one_letter_code
_entity_poly.pdbx_strand_id
1 'polypeptide(L)'
;LEVEVKETGMCCGMAGTFGLKHRPLGFGLSMAIGEPLFQLFKNDKLDYIITESSVCKIQLEQGTGLNVIHPLEVLNNVIKL
;
A
#
# COMPACT_ATOMS: atom_id res chain seq x y z
N LEU A 1 13.12 14.42 6.46
CA LEU A 1 12.18 13.45 5.89
C LEU A 1 11.99 13.85 4.44
N GLU A 2 12.43 13.00 3.52
CA GLU A 2 12.15 13.19 2.09
C GLU A 2 10.90 12.37 1.77
N VAL A 3 9.91 12.99 1.11
CA VAL A 3 8.64 12.36 0.78
C VAL A 3 8.38 12.56 -0.69
N GLU A 4 8.11 11.47 -1.39
CA GLU A 4 7.77 11.47 -2.81
C GLU A 4 6.39 10.83 -3.01
N VAL A 5 5.56 11.46 -3.82
CA VAL A 5 4.26 10.88 -4.20
C VAL A 5 4.48 9.87 -5.31
N LYS A 6 4.04 8.63 -5.10
CA LYS A 6 4.09 7.53 -6.06
C LYS A 6 2.69 7.21 -6.55
N GLU A 7 2.50 7.21 -7.87
CA GLU A 7 1.20 7.05 -8.52
C GLU A 7 1.40 6.20 -9.79
N THR A 8 0.53 5.20 -9.99
CA THR A 8 0.44 4.42 -11.23
C THR A 8 -0.88 4.65 -11.97
N GLY A 9 -1.81 5.42 -11.39
CA GLY A 9 -3.19 5.56 -11.87
C GLY A 9 -4.06 4.32 -11.61
N MET A 10 -3.53 3.30 -10.93
CA MET A 10 -4.22 2.06 -10.59
C MET A 10 -4.46 1.98 -9.08
N CYS A 11 -5.54 1.30 -8.69
CA CYS A 11 -5.82 0.99 -7.29
C CYS A 11 -4.82 -0.04 -6.74
N CYS A 12 -4.63 -0.09 -5.41
CA CYS A 12 -3.87 -1.16 -4.76
C CYS A 12 -4.47 -2.57 -4.95
N GLY A 13 -5.72 -2.66 -5.44
CA GLY A 13 -6.43 -3.90 -5.75
C GLY A 13 -7.32 -4.43 -4.62
N MET A 14 -7.21 -3.90 -3.40
CA MET A 14 -7.94 -4.45 -2.23
C MET A 14 -9.46 -4.25 -2.28
N ALA A 15 -9.90 -3.10 -2.79
CA ALA A 15 -11.32 -2.69 -2.92
C ALA A 15 -12.19 -3.10 -1.71
N GLY A 16 -11.93 -2.49 -0.54
CA GLY A 16 -12.56 -2.87 0.72
C GLY A 16 -11.96 -4.16 1.28
N THR A 17 -12.70 -5.27 1.23
CA THR A 17 -12.21 -6.61 1.61
C THR A 17 -12.24 -7.59 0.44
N PHE A 18 -12.37 -7.09 -0.79
CA PHE A 18 -12.44 -7.91 -2.00
C PHE A 18 -11.21 -8.80 -2.14
N GLY A 19 -10.02 -8.27 -1.86
CA GLY A 19 -8.76 -9.03 -1.92
C GLY A 19 -8.66 -10.16 -0.89
N LEU A 20 -9.52 -10.20 0.12
CA LEU A 20 -9.56 -11.28 1.12
C LEU A 20 -10.49 -12.44 0.71
N LYS A 21 -11.24 -12.30 -0.38
CA LYS A 21 -12.20 -13.34 -0.82
C LYS A 21 -11.44 -14.55 -1.38
N HIS A 22 -11.73 -15.73 -0.83
CA HIS A 22 -11.11 -17.00 -1.21
C HIS A 22 -11.48 -17.51 -2.62
N ARG A 23 -12.54 -16.96 -3.25
CA ARG A 23 -12.90 -17.36 -4.63
C ARG A 23 -11.82 -16.89 -5.62
N PRO A 24 -11.67 -17.56 -6.78
CA PRO A 24 -10.61 -17.26 -7.76
C PRO A 24 -10.54 -15.80 -8.20
N LEU A 25 -11.71 -15.14 -8.29
CA LEU A 25 -11.81 -13.74 -8.69
C LEU A 25 -11.46 -12.74 -7.59
N GLY A 26 -11.36 -13.14 -6.32
CA GLY A 26 -11.09 -12.21 -5.21
C GLY A 26 -9.61 -11.94 -5.07
N PHE A 27 -8.92 -12.84 -4.35
CA PHE A 27 -7.49 -12.75 -4.08
C PHE A 27 -6.62 -12.67 -5.34
N GLY A 28 -6.85 -13.54 -6.32
CA GLY A 28 -6.02 -13.56 -7.53
C GLY A 28 -6.12 -12.26 -8.33
N LEU A 29 -7.34 -11.74 -8.49
CA LEU A 29 -7.56 -10.49 -9.24
C LEU A 29 -7.08 -9.26 -8.48
N SER A 30 -7.26 -9.20 -7.15
CA SER A 30 -6.76 -8.07 -6.36
C SER A 30 -5.24 -7.94 -6.46
N MET A 31 -4.53 -9.07 -6.42
CA MET A 31 -3.07 -9.09 -6.58
C MET A 31 -2.67 -8.63 -7.98
N ALA A 32 -3.35 -9.12 -9.03
CA ALA A 32 -3.06 -8.73 -10.41
C ALA A 32 -3.30 -7.23 -10.66
N ILE A 33 -4.35 -6.64 -10.07
CA ILE A 33 -4.63 -5.20 -10.17
C ILE A 33 -3.56 -4.38 -9.45
N GLY A 34 -3.12 -4.82 -8.28
CA GLY A 34 -2.11 -4.11 -7.47
C GLY A 34 -0.68 -4.25 -7.96
N GLU A 35 -0.37 -5.28 -8.77
CA GLU A 35 1.00 -5.62 -9.20
C GLU A 35 1.81 -4.44 -9.78
N PRO A 36 1.26 -3.57 -10.65
CA PRO A 36 2.02 -2.43 -11.17
C PRO A 36 2.47 -1.47 -10.07
N LEU A 37 1.62 -1.24 -9.07
CA LEU A 37 1.93 -0.40 -7.91
C LEU A 37 2.94 -1.08 -6.99
N PHE A 38 2.83 -2.40 -6.80
CA PHE A 38 3.78 -3.15 -5.98
C PHE A 38 5.20 -3.12 -6.57
N GLN A 39 5.31 -3.29 -7.90
CA GLN A 39 6.59 -3.21 -8.59
C GLN A 39 7.19 -1.81 -8.53
N LEU A 40 6.38 -0.75 -8.65
CA LEU A 40 6.84 0.61 -8.46
C LEU A 40 7.54 0.79 -7.11
N PHE A 41 6.89 0.36 -6.02
CA PHE A 41 7.47 0.48 -4.68
C PHE A 41 8.69 -0.43 -4.47
N LYS A 42 8.71 -1.66 -5.01
CA LYS A 42 9.85 -2.58 -4.86
C LYS A 42 11.11 -2.12 -5.59
N ASN A 43 10.96 -1.37 -6.67
CA ASN A 43 12.09 -0.88 -7.46
C ASN A 43 12.77 0.34 -6.83
N ASP A 44 12.09 1.00 -5.89
CA ASP A 44 12.61 2.16 -5.19
C ASP A 44 13.32 1.75 -3.89
N LYS A 45 14.36 2.51 -3.52
CA LYS A 45 15.02 2.36 -2.22
C LYS A 45 14.27 3.18 -1.17
N LEU A 46 13.19 2.62 -0.65
CA LEU A 46 12.30 3.27 0.32
C LEU A 46 12.46 2.65 1.71
N ASP A 47 12.38 3.47 2.76
CA ASP A 47 12.29 2.98 4.14
C ASP A 47 10.85 2.54 4.51
N TYR A 48 9.86 3.31 4.04
CA TYR A 48 8.44 3.11 4.34
C TYR A 48 7.57 3.50 3.16
N ILE A 49 6.44 2.80 3.01
CA ILE A 49 5.30 3.28 2.23
C ILE A 49 4.33 3.97 3.17
N ILE A 50 3.73 5.08 2.74
CA ILE A 50 2.79 5.85 3.56
C ILE A 50 1.41 5.84 2.91
N THR A 51 0.37 5.45 3.65
CA THR A 51 -1.03 5.53 3.21
C THR A 51 -1.99 5.70 4.38
N GLU A 52 -3.01 6.53 4.21
CA GLU A 52 -4.12 6.73 5.15
C GLU A 52 -5.14 5.59 5.13
N SER A 53 -5.16 4.80 4.07
CA SER A 53 -6.13 3.73 3.89
C SER A 53 -5.64 2.44 4.54
N SER A 54 -6.36 1.99 5.58
CA SER A 54 -6.06 0.75 6.31
C SER A 54 -6.10 -0.50 5.43
N VAL A 55 -6.98 -0.53 4.43
CA VAL A 55 -7.08 -1.66 3.49
C VAL A 55 -5.98 -1.62 2.43
N CYS A 56 -5.55 -0.41 2.02
CA CYS A 56 -4.36 -0.27 1.17
C CYS A 56 -3.12 -0.72 1.92
N LYS A 57 -2.98 -0.41 3.22
CA LYS A 57 -1.89 -0.89 4.06
C LYS A 57 -1.77 -2.41 4.01
N ILE A 58 -2.83 -3.14 4.33
CA ILE A 58 -2.82 -4.62 4.32
C ILE A 58 -2.39 -5.16 2.96
N GLN A 59 -2.96 -4.61 1.87
CA GLN A 59 -2.69 -5.07 0.51
C GLN A 59 -1.26 -4.75 0.05
N LEU A 60 -0.75 -3.57 0.38
CA LEU A 60 0.60 -3.13 0.04
C LEU A 60 1.63 -3.93 0.84
N GLU A 61 1.42 -4.16 2.14
CA GLU A 61 2.27 -5.05 2.95
C GLU A 61 2.28 -6.46 2.36
N GLN A 62 1.11 -6.98 1.99
CA GLN A 62 0.99 -8.31 1.39
C GLN A 62 1.66 -8.41 0.00
N GLY A 63 1.49 -7.40 -0.85
CA GLY A 63 2.03 -7.39 -2.21
C GLY A 63 3.50 -7.01 -2.31
N THR A 64 4.00 -6.18 -1.40
CA THR A 64 5.36 -5.66 -1.42
C THR A 64 6.31 -6.33 -0.44
N GLY A 65 5.81 -6.78 0.71
CA GLY A 65 6.65 -7.18 1.84
C GLY A 65 7.36 -6.01 2.54
N LEU A 66 7.04 -4.76 2.18
CA LEU A 66 7.62 -3.55 2.76
C LEU A 66 6.75 -3.04 3.91
N ASN A 67 7.35 -2.28 4.82
CA ASN A 67 6.63 -1.65 5.92
C ASN A 67 5.74 -0.51 5.42
N VAL A 68 4.47 -0.52 5.81
CA VAL A 68 3.51 0.52 5.45
C VAL A 68 2.96 1.20 6.71
N ILE A 69 3.02 2.52 6.77
CA ILE A 69 2.62 3.31 7.94
C ILE A 69 1.54 4.34 7.61
N HIS A 70 0.78 4.75 8.63
CA HIS A 70 -0.21 5.81 8.48
C HIS A 70 0.45 7.20 8.54
N PRO A 71 0.04 8.19 7.72
CA PRO A 71 0.59 9.55 7.76
C PRO A 71 0.56 10.20 9.15
N LEU A 72 -0.47 9.92 9.95
CA LEU A 72 -0.56 10.43 11.33
C LEU A 72 0.52 9.86 12.27
N GLU A 73 1.03 8.65 12.02
CA GLU A 73 2.16 8.10 12.80
C GLU A 73 3.42 8.93 12.54
N VAL A 74 3.65 9.34 11.29
CA VAL A 74 4.75 10.24 10.92
C VAL A 74 4.56 11.60 11.60
N LEU A 75 3.36 12.17 11.53
CA LEU A 75 3.07 13.47 12.13
C LEU A 75 3.21 13.45 13.65
N ASN A 76 2.78 12.39 14.33
CA ASN A 76 2.92 12.23 15.78
C ASN A 76 4.38 12.24 16.25
N ASN A 77 5.32 11.81 15.39
CA ASN A 77 6.75 11.83 15.69
C ASN A 77 7.42 13.18 15.43
N VAL A 78 6.76 14.10 14.70
CA VAL A 78 7.32 15.39 14.27
C VAL A 78 6.65 16.57 14.98
N ILE A 79 5.35 16.48 15.22
CA ILE A 79 4.54 17.55 15.81
C ILE A 79 4.13 17.14 17.22
N LYS A 80 4.51 17.95 18.20
CA LYS A 80 3.89 17.93 19.54
C LYS A 80 2.78 18.97 19.54
N LEU A 81 1.53 18.51 19.67
CA LEU A 81 0.38 19.38 19.95
C LEU A 81 0.43 19.88 21.40
#